data_AF-A0A3C0Q638-F1
#
_entry.id   AF-A0A3C0Q638-F1
#
_cell.length_a   1.000
_cell.length_b   1.000
_cell.length_c   1.000
_cell.angle_alpha   90.00
_cell.angle_beta   90.00
_cell.angle_gamma   90.00
#
_symmetry.space_group_name_H-M   'P 1'
#
loop_
_entity.id
_entity.type
_entity.pdbx_description
1 polymer ?
#
loop_
_entity_poly.entity_id
_entity_poly.type
_entity_poly.pdbx_seq_one_letter_code
_entity_poly.pdbx_strand_id
1 'polypeptide(L)'
;IEIGCTEQMKEYLLREGGVHENLQAFFAFSACVAALRAFRIVEGKWLKIWFFLGAVGSFFIAGEELSWGQWIFEWTTPAEWAEINDQHETNLHNVSSWLDQKPFIIMSIGVLVGGIIIPILQKYRPATLPQKFKDIYADYRVMPTALIALALKLADTFSDATGIHFFWRVQEILELYIFYFIFVYVLVMIDKHRQQINQELR
;
A
#
# COMPACT_ATOMS: atom_id res chain seq x y z
N ILE A 1 -17.03 6.75 7.51
CA ILE A 1 -16.66 7.68 8.61
C ILE A 1 -17.01 9.14 8.24
N GLU A 2 -17.03 9.51 6.95
CA GLU A 2 -17.25 10.92 6.53
C GLU A 2 -18.70 11.42 6.46
N ILE A 3 -19.71 10.54 6.34
CA ILE A 3 -21.12 10.92 6.10
C ILE A 3 -21.78 11.63 7.33
N GLY A 4 -21.08 11.70 8.47
CA GLY A 4 -21.57 12.35 9.70
C GLY A 4 -20.56 13.25 10.40
N CYS A 5 -19.41 13.55 9.79
CA CYS A 5 -18.40 14.43 10.37
C CYS A 5 -18.62 15.90 9.95
N THR A 6 -18.44 16.84 10.88
CA THR A 6 -18.39 18.27 10.55
C THR A 6 -17.15 18.58 9.72
N GLU A 7 -17.17 19.67 8.93
CA GLU A 7 -16.02 20.08 8.11
C GLU A 7 -14.74 20.25 8.94
N GLN A 8 -14.83 20.84 10.13
CA GLN A 8 -13.72 20.95 11.08
C GLN A 8 -13.15 19.59 11.52
N MET A 9 -14.01 18.58 11.67
CA MET A 9 -13.56 17.24 12.08
C MET A 9 -12.92 16.49 10.90
N LYS A 10 -13.36 16.73 9.67
CA LYS A 10 -12.70 16.23 8.45
C LYS A 10 -11.31 16.85 8.29
N GLU A 11 -11.20 18.17 8.45
CA GLU A 11 -9.95 18.91 8.37
C GLU A 11 -8.94 18.45 9.44
N TYR A 12 -9.40 18.15 10.66
CA TYR A 12 -8.53 17.59 11.71
C TYR A 12 -8.07 16.15 11.44
N LEU A 13 -8.93 15.30 10.89
CA LEU A 13 -8.59 13.91 10.57
C LEU A 13 -7.64 13.81 9.36
N LEU A 14 -7.78 14.76 8.43
CA LEU A 14 -7.13 14.77 7.13
C LEU A 14 -6.03 15.84 7.00
N ARG A 15 -5.60 16.46 8.11
CA ARG A 15 -4.43 17.36 8.14
C ARG A 15 -3.13 16.59 7.95
N GLU A 16 -2.08 17.27 7.49
CA GLU A 16 -0.69 16.80 7.53
C GLU A 16 -0.31 16.39 8.98
N GLY A 17 0.37 15.25 9.13
CA GLY A 17 0.60 14.57 10.40
C GLY A 17 -0.68 13.97 11.03
N GLY A 18 -1.73 13.77 10.22
CA GLY A 18 -3.08 13.39 10.65
C GLY A 18 -3.24 11.92 11.01
N VAL A 19 -4.47 11.54 11.39
CA VAL A 19 -4.78 10.14 11.76
C VAL A 19 -4.62 9.19 10.57
N HIS A 20 -4.90 9.68 9.35
CA HIS A 20 -4.79 8.91 8.13
C HIS A 20 -3.33 8.54 7.80
N GLU A 21 -2.41 9.52 7.73
CA GLU A 21 -0.98 9.29 7.49
C GLU A 21 -0.35 8.35 8.53
N ASN A 22 -0.70 8.52 9.81
CA ASN A 22 -0.26 7.59 10.86
C ASN A 22 -0.76 6.16 10.64
N LEU A 23 -1.97 6.00 10.09
CA LEU A 23 -2.55 4.70 9.79
C LEU A 23 -1.95 4.11 8.50
N GLN A 24 -1.71 4.93 7.47
CA GLN A 24 -0.95 4.57 6.26
C GLN A 24 0.44 4.04 6.66
N ALA A 25 1.18 4.83 7.45
CA ALA A 25 2.48 4.46 8.00
C ALA A 25 2.43 3.18 8.84
N PHE A 26 1.41 3.02 9.69
CA PHE A 26 1.24 1.80 10.48
C PHE A 26 1.10 0.55 9.59
N PHE A 27 0.28 0.59 8.55
CA PHE A 27 0.13 -0.54 7.64
C PHE A 27 1.39 -0.78 6.80
N ALA A 28 2.02 0.27 6.31
CA ALA A 28 3.30 0.16 5.59
C ALA A 28 4.39 -0.44 6.47
N PHE A 29 4.56 0.04 7.71
CA PHE A 29 5.52 -0.51 8.65
C PHE A 29 5.20 -1.97 9.04
N SER A 30 3.92 -2.28 9.25
CA SER A 30 3.47 -3.66 9.51
C SER A 30 3.76 -4.59 8.34
N ALA A 31 3.59 -4.11 7.09
CA ALA A 31 3.96 -4.83 5.89
C ALA A 31 5.48 -5.05 5.81
N CYS A 32 6.29 -4.05 6.18
CA CYS A 32 7.75 -4.20 6.27
C CYS A 32 8.15 -5.33 7.23
N VAL A 33 7.63 -5.30 8.47
CA VAL A 33 7.91 -6.33 9.47
C VAL A 33 7.45 -7.72 9.00
N ALA A 34 6.26 -7.81 8.41
CA ALA A 34 5.75 -9.05 7.84
C ALA A 34 6.63 -9.55 6.69
N ALA A 35 7.13 -8.66 5.83
CA ALA A 35 7.96 -9.02 4.68
C ALA A 35 9.34 -9.51 5.12
N LEU A 36 9.93 -8.90 6.17
CA LEU A 36 11.14 -9.42 6.82
C LEU A 36 10.91 -10.81 7.43
N ARG A 37 9.74 -11.05 8.00
CA ARG A 37 9.35 -12.38 8.48
C ARG A 37 9.23 -13.38 7.33
N ALA A 38 8.57 -12.99 6.23
CA ALA A 38 8.43 -13.82 5.04
C ALA A 38 9.81 -14.18 4.45
N PHE A 39 10.72 -13.22 4.34
CA PHE A 39 12.11 -13.43 3.91
C PHE A 39 12.84 -14.54 4.67
N ARG A 40 12.56 -14.69 5.97
CA ARG A 40 13.16 -15.74 6.82
C ARG A 40 12.53 -17.11 6.64
N ILE A 41 11.26 -17.15 6.21
CA ILE A 41 10.47 -18.39 6.08
C ILE A 41 10.61 -19.00 4.70
N VAL A 42 10.60 -18.17 3.66
CA VAL A 42 10.57 -18.66 2.28
C VAL A 42 11.90 -19.27 1.85
N GLU A 43 11.82 -20.24 0.95
CA GLU A 43 12.98 -20.84 0.30
C GLU A 43 13.20 -20.28 -1.11
N GLY A 44 14.42 -20.41 -1.63
CA GLY A 44 14.79 -19.90 -2.95
C GLY A 44 15.29 -18.45 -2.95
N LYS A 45 16.42 -18.23 -3.65
CA LYS A 45 17.11 -16.93 -3.72
C LYS A 45 16.19 -15.79 -4.22
N TRP A 46 15.45 -16.03 -5.29
CA TRP A 46 14.63 -15.00 -5.93
C TRP A 46 13.41 -14.61 -5.10
N LEU A 47 12.80 -15.57 -4.40
CA LEU A 47 11.67 -15.31 -3.52
C LEU A 47 12.09 -14.55 -2.26
N LYS A 48 13.27 -14.87 -1.72
CA LYS A 48 13.91 -14.05 -0.67
C LYS A 48 14.14 -12.62 -1.15
N ILE A 49 14.74 -12.44 -2.33
CA ILE A 49 14.93 -11.09 -2.90
C ILE A 49 13.59 -10.35 -3.04
N TRP A 50 12.54 -11.02 -3.50
CA TRP A 50 11.19 -10.45 -3.61
C TRP A 50 10.68 -9.89 -2.27
N PHE A 51 10.69 -10.69 -1.20
CA PHE A 51 10.23 -10.23 0.11
C PHE A 51 11.16 -9.22 0.76
N PHE A 52 12.47 -9.29 0.49
CA PHE A 52 13.42 -8.27 0.93
C PHE A 52 13.15 -6.91 0.28
N LEU A 53 12.93 -6.88 -1.04
CA LEU A 53 12.55 -5.66 -1.76
C LEU A 53 11.19 -5.13 -1.28
N GLY A 54 10.23 -6.02 -1.01
CA GLY A 54 8.97 -5.66 -0.38
C GLY A 54 9.17 -4.99 0.98
N ALA A 55 10.06 -5.52 1.83
CA ALA A 55 10.38 -4.93 3.12
C ALA A 55 11.01 -3.53 2.97
N VAL A 56 11.99 -3.36 2.08
CA VAL A 56 12.63 -2.07 1.82
C VAL A 56 11.63 -1.05 1.29
N GLY A 57 10.79 -1.45 0.32
CA GLY A 57 9.76 -0.59 -0.24
C GLY A 57 8.72 -0.16 0.81
N SER A 58 8.24 -1.10 1.63
CA SER A 58 7.30 -0.80 2.71
C SER A 58 7.91 0.05 3.82
N PHE A 59 9.20 -0.09 4.12
CA PHE A 59 9.92 0.79 5.04
C PHE A 59 10.02 2.22 4.47
N PHE A 60 10.35 2.34 3.19
CA PHE A 60 10.42 3.63 2.51
C PHE A 60 9.06 4.34 2.54
N ILE A 61 7.97 3.64 2.19
CA ILE A 61 6.59 4.17 2.29
C ILE A 61 6.31 4.65 3.72
N ALA A 62 6.56 3.82 4.73
CA ALA A 62 6.31 4.23 6.12
C ALA A 62 7.15 5.45 6.55
N GLY A 63 8.35 5.60 6.01
CA GLY A 63 9.19 6.78 6.19
C GLY A 63 8.56 8.02 5.55
N GLU A 64 8.18 7.94 4.28
CA GLU A 64 7.54 9.03 3.53
C GLU A 64 6.26 9.53 4.22
N GLU A 65 5.37 8.61 4.61
CA GLU A 65 4.10 8.93 5.31
C GLU A 65 4.30 9.54 6.71
N LEU A 66 5.47 9.36 7.33
CA LEU A 66 5.80 9.98 8.63
C LEU A 66 6.75 11.17 8.49
N SER A 67 7.01 11.61 7.26
CA SER A 67 8.02 12.65 6.98
C SER A 67 9.36 12.31 7.63
N TRP A 68 9.76 11.04 7.48
CA TRP A 68 10.93 10.40 8.07
C TRP A 68 11.03 10.48 9.61
N GLY A 69 9.93 10.77 10.29
CA GLY A 69 9.86 10.98 11.74
C GLY A 69 9.80 12.44 12.16
N GLN A 70 9.70 13.39 11.22
CA GLN A 70 9.66 14.82 11.50
C GLN A 70 8.54 15.19 12.46
N TRP A 71 7.35 14.59 12.30
CA TRP A 71 6.22 14.81 13.20
C TRP A 71 6.42 14.24 14.62
N ILE A 72 7.28 13.24 14.77
CA ILE A 72 7.54 12.58 16.05
C ILE A 72 8.62 13.32 16.84
N PHE A 73 9.65 13.77 16.16
CA PHE A 73 10.83 14.40 16.78
C PHE A 73 10.85 15.93 16.61
N GLU A 74 9.85 16.49 15.93
CA GLU A 74 9.57 17.91 15.77
C GLU A 74 10.77 18.73 15.25
N TRP A 75 11.59 18.15 14.37
CA TRP A 75 12.65 18.92 13.72
C TRP A 75 12.09 19.83 12.64
N THR A 76 12.80 20.92 12.38
CA THR A 76 12.46 21.87 11.32
C THR A 76 12.97 21.38 9.97
N THR A 77 12.22 21.66 8.92
CA THR A 77 12.66 21.40 7.54
C THR A 77 13.79 22.36 7.18
N PRO A 78 14.92 21.86 6.64
CA PRO A 78 16.01 22.71 6.18
C PRO A 78 15.53 23.71 5.12
N ALA A 79 16.05 24.95 5.14
CA ALA A 79 15.60 26.03 4.26
C ALA A 79 15.64 25.63 2.77
N GLU A 80 16.75 25.02 2.32
CA GLU A 80 16.91 24.53 0.95
C GLU A 80 15.88 23.46 0.56
N TRP A 81 15.41 22.68 1.54
CA TRP A 81 14.42 21.62 1.31
C TRP A 81 12.99 22.18 1.34
N ALA A 82 12.72 23.17 2.19
CA ALA A 82 11.44 23.87 2.24
C ALA A 82 11.16 24.69 0.97
N GLU A 83 12.19 25.06 0.19
CA GLU A 83 12.01 25.70 -1.11
C GLU A 83 11.42 24.78 -2.18
N ILE A 84 11.55 23.45 -2.02
CA ILE A 84 11.11 22.47 -3.01
C ILE A 84 10.04 21.51 -2.50
N ASN A 85 9.80 21.43 -1.19
CA ASN A 85 8.78 20.60 -0.58
C ASN A 85 7.55 21.44 -0.25
N ASP A 86 6.42 21.15 -0.91
CA ASP A 86 5.20 21.97 -0.85
C ASP A 86 4.55 22.00 0.54
N GLN A 87 4.89 21.06 1.42
CA GLN A 87 4.33 20.89 2.78
C GLN A 87 5.31 21.30 3.89
N HIS A 88 6.48 21.84 3.54
CA HIS A 88 7.56 22.13 4.50
C HIS A 88 7.92 20.90 5.34
N GLU A 89 7.99 19.74 4.69
CA GLU A 89 8.35 18.46 5.30
C GLU A 89 9.65 17.90 4.73
N THR A 90 10.13 16.80 5.29
CA THR A 90 11.37 16.12 4.89
C THR A 90 11.16 14.86 4.03
N ASN A 91 9.91 14.52 3.74
CA ASN A 91 9.60 13.48 2.76
C ASN A 91 9.93 13.92 1.32
N LEU A 92 10.01 12.94 0.44
CA LEU A 92 10.34 13.09 -0.97
C LEU A 92 9.07 13.21 -1.82
N HIS A 93 7.96 12.56 -1.46
CA HIS A 93 6.73 12.59 -2.28
C HIS A 93 6.10 13.99 -2.40
N ASN A 94 6.35 14.90 -1.46
CA ASN A 94 5.89 16.30 -1.52
C ASN A 94 6.81 17.24 -2.28
N VAL A 95 7.91 16.73 -2.85
CA VAL A 95 8.84 17.53 -3.66
C VAL A 95 8.32 17.74 -5.09
N SER A 96 7.46 16.84 -5.58
CA SER A 96 6.82 17.03 -6.89
C SER A 96 5.60 16.15 -7.07
N SER A 97 4.64 16.62 -7.87
CA SER A 97 3.48 15.83 -8.31
C SER A 97 3.86 14.52 -9.00
N TRP A 98 5.05 14.43 -9.59
CA TRP A 98 5.53 13.18 -10.17
C TRP A 98 5.86 12.15 -9.08
N LEU A 99 6.52 12.57 -8.00
CA LEU A 99 6.92 11.70 -6.87
C LEU A 99 5.72 11.30 -6.01
N ASP A 100 4.68 12.12 -5.97
CA ASP A 100 3.36 11.77 -5.43
C ASP A 100 2.63 10.74 -6.33
N GLN A 101 2.38 11.08 -7.60
CA GLN A 101 1.46 10.30 -8.44
C GLN A 101 2.03 8.98 -8.98
N LYS A 102 3.32 8.92 -9.33
CA LYS A 102 3.87 7.73 -10.01
C LYS A 102 3.95 6.51 -9.09
N PRO A 103 4.46 6.61 -7.85
CA PRO A 103 4.42 5.49 -6.91
C PRO A 103 2.98 5.00 -6.69
N PHE A 104 2.04 5.92 -6.50
CA PHE A 104 0.62 5.61 -6.35
C PHE A 104 0.07 4.78 -7.52
N ILE A 105 0.33 5.19 -8.76
CA ILE A 105 -0.14 4.47 -9.97
C ILE A 105 0.48 3.07 -10.06
N ILE A 106 1.78 2.94 -9.80
CA ILE A 106 2.47 1.64 -9.85
C ILE A 106 1.86 0.67 -8.83
N MET A 107 1.62 1.14 -7.60
CA MET A 107 1.00 0.33 -6.56
C MET A 107 -0.45 -0.03 -6.91
N SER A 108 -1.23 0.92 -7.43
CA SER A 108 -2.60 0.69 -7.89
C SER A 108 -2.68 -0.39 -8.96
N ILE A 109 -1.77 -0.38 -9.93
CA ILE A 109 -1.65 -1.45 -10.94
C ILE A 109 -1.30 -2.77 -10.27
N GLY A 110 -0.38 -2.77 -9.30
CA GLY A 110 -0.02 -3.94 -8.50
C GLY A 110 -1.23 -4.55 -7.77
N VAL A 111 -2.06 -3.72 -7.13
CA VAL A 111 -3.30 -4.16 -6.46
C VAL A 111 -4.30 -4.74 -7.46
N LEU A 112 -4.51 -4.08 -8.60
CA LEU A 112 -5.42 -4.58 -9.63
C LEU A 112 -4.96 -5.93 -10.19
N VAL A 113 -3.68 -6.02 -10.57
CA VAL A 113 -3.12 -7.23 -11.20
C VAL A 113 -2.99 -8.36 -10.18
N GLY A 114 -2.33 -8.11 -9.06
CA GLY A 114 -2.04 -9.11 -8.02
C GLY A 114 -3.24 -9.45 -7.15
N GLY A 115 -4.15 -8.51 -6.95
CA GLY A 115 -5.29 -8.66 -6.05
C GLY A 115 -6.58 -9.10 -6.71
N ILE A 116 -6.74 -8.89 -8.03
CA ILE A 116 -7.97 -9.23 -8.76
C ILE A 116 -7.67 -10.14 -9.95
N ILE A 117 -6.84 -9.67 -10.90
CA ILE A 117 -6.63 -10.37 -12.17
C ILE A 117 -5.98 -11.74 -11.94
N ILE A 118 -4.88 -11.80 -11.19
CA ILE A 118 -4.15 -13.04 -10.93
C ILE A 118 -5.02 -14.07 -10.18
N PRO A 119 -5.68 -13.76 -9.05
CA PRO A 119 -6.57 -14.70 -8.38
C PRO A 119 -7.70 -15.25 -9.26
N ILE A 120 -8.30 -14.40 -10.12
CA ILE A 120 -9.32 -14.83 -11.09
C ILE A 120 -8.73 -15.77 -12.13
N LEU A 121 -7.57 -15.43 -12.71
CA LEU A 121 -6.89 -16.28 -13.69
C LEU A 121 -6.45 -17.61 -13.07
N GLN A 122 -5.96 -17.64 -11.84
CA GLN A 122 -5.64 -18.88 -11.14
C GLN A 122 -6.86 -19.80 -11.02
N LYS A 123 -8.04 -19.25 -10.78
CA LYS A 123 -9.28 -20.03 -10.62
C LYS A 123 -9.85 -20.53 -11.95
N TYR A 124 -9.87 -19.69 -12.98
CA TYR A 124 -10.61 -19.99 -14.22
C TYR A 124 -9.72 -20.35 -15.42
N ARG A 125 -8.47 -19.86 -15.46
CA ARG A 125 -7.54 -20.05 -16.58
C ARG A 125 -6.08 -20.19 -16.11
N PRO A 126 -5.74 -21.12 -15.20
CA PRO A 126 -4.41 -21.19 -14.60
C PRO A 126 -3.27 -21.37 -15.60
N ALA A 127 -3.54 -21.96 -16.76
CA ALA A 127 -2.56 -22.16 -17.83
C ALA A 127 -2.03 -20.85 -18.46
N THR A 128 -2.71 -19.70 -18.28
CA THR A 128 -2.25 -18.41 -18.81
C THR A 128 -1.19 -17.75 -17.93
N LEU A 129 -1.04 -18.19 -16.67
CA LEU A 129 -0.11 -17.61 -15.73
C LEU A 129 1.27 -18.28 -15.85
N PRO A 130 2.36 -17.49 -15.98
CA PRO A 130 3.71 -18.04 -16.01
C PRO A 130 4.06 -18.81 -14.73
N GLN A 131 4.28 -20.12 -14.85
CA GLN A 131 4.52 -20.99 -13.69
C GLN A 131 5.78 -20.64 -12.89
N LYS A 132 6.77 -19.99 -13.52
CA LYS A 132 7.98 -19.50 -12.83
C LYS A 132 7.71 -18.48 -11.72
N PHE A 133 6.53 -17.86 -11.72
CA PHE A 133 6.11 -16.86 -10.73
C PHE A 133 5.00 -17.37 -9.80
N LYS A 134 4.69 -18.67 -9.83
CA LYS A 134 3.63 -19.28 -9.01
C LYS A 134 3.77 -18.96 -7.52
N ASP A 135 5.01 -18.79 -7.06
CA ASP A 135 5.35 -18.61 -5.65
C ASP A 135 5.15 -17.18 -5.16
N ILE A 136 4.93 -16.21 -6.06
CA ILE A 136 4.56 -14.82 -5.72
C ILE A 136 3.07 -14.53 -5.91
N TYR A 137 2.32 -15.42 -6.56
CA TYR A 137 0.87 -15.25 -6.77
C TYR A 137 0.11 -15.52 -5.47
N ALA A 138 -0.54 -14.50 -4.93
CA ALA A 138 -1.49 -14.64 -3.83
C ALA A 138 -2.82 -15.24 -4.34
N ASP A 139 -3.52 -15.94 -3.44
CA ASP A 139 -4.84 -16.51 -3.74
C ASP A 139 -5.98 -15.52 -3.46
N TYR A 140 -7.23 -15.98 -3.53
CA TYR A 140 -8.43 -15.16 -3.39
C TYR A 140 -8.55 -14.41 -2.05
N ARG A 141 -7.76 -14.74 -1.03
CA ARG A 141 -7.82 -14.07 0.28
C ARG A 141 -7.46 -12.58 0.23
N VAL A 142 -6.68 -12.14 -0.78
CA VAL A 142 -6.37 -10.71 -0.99
C VAL A 142 -7.45 -9.95 -1.78
N MET A 143 -8.40 -10.64 -2.40
CA MET A 143 -9.40 -10.02 -3.27
C MET A 143 -10.29 -9.00 -2.57
N PRO A 144 -10.79 -9.21 -1.33
CA PRO A 144 -11.67 -8.24 -0.68
C PRO A 144 -11.04 -6.85 -0.58
N THR A 145 -9.77 -6.78 -0.17
CA THR A 145 -9.04 -5.50 -0.07
C THR A 145 -8.84 -4.84 -1.43
N ALA A 146 -8.52 -5.63 -2.47
CA ALA A 146 -8.32 -5.10 -3.82
C ALA A 146 -9.64 -4.62 -4.46
N LEU A 147 -10.75 -5.31 -4.20
CA LEU A 147 -12.08 -4.91 -4.68
C LEU A 147 -12.56 -3.61 -4.03
N ILE A 148 -12.25 -3.40 -2.74
CA ILE A 148 -12.54 -2.13 -2.08
C ILE A 148 -11.72 -1.00 -2.71
N ALA A 149 -10.41 -1.20 -2.90
CA ALA A 149 -9.55 -0.21 -3.57
C ALA A 149 -10.07 0.12 -4.99
N LEU A 150 -10.46 -0.89 -5.76
CA LEU A 150 -11.06 -0.68 -7.08
C LEU A 150 -12.38 0.10 -7.01
N ALA A 151 -13.27 -0.26 -6.08
CA ALA A 151 -14.54 0.44 -5.90
C ALA A 151 -14.34 1.91 -5.53
N LEU A 152 -13.38 2.21 -4.65
CA LEU A 152 -13.00 3.58 -4.32
C LEU A 152 -12.46 4.33 -5.55
N LYS A 153 -11.58 3.71 -6.35
CA LYS A 153 -11.05 4.37 -7.55
C LYS A 153 -12.12 4.63 -8.62
N LEU A 154 -13.08 3.71 -8.77
CA LEU A 154 -14.22 3.90 -9.66
C LEU A 154 -15.16 5.01 -9.15
N ALA A 155 -15.38 5.08 -7.84
CA ALA A 155 -16.16 6.16 -7.22
C ALA A 155 -15.49 7.52 -7.43
N ASP A 156 -14.18 7.61 -7.22
CA ASP A 156 -13.35 8.79 -7.50
C ASP A 156 -13.51 9.28 -8.94
N THR A 157 -13.29 8.37 -9.90
CA THR A 157 -13.40 8.66 -11.34
C THR A 157 -14.82 9.10 -11.73
N PHE A 158 -15.84 8.51 -11.10
CA PHE A 158 -17.23 8.90 -11.31
C PHE A 158 -17.55 10.26 -10.70
N SER A 159 -17.03 10.57 -9.52
CA SER A 159 -17.14 11.87 -8.87
C SER A 159 -16.53 12.97 -9.76
N ASP A 160 -15.34 12.75 -10.31
CA ASP A 160 -14.69 13.69 -11.22
C ASP A 160 -15.52 13.91 -12.51
N ALA A 161 -16.15 12.86 -13.02
CA ALA A 161 -16.95 12.93 -14.24
C ALA A 161 -18.32 13.61 -14.04
N THR A 162 -18.89 13.55 -12.83
CA THR A 162 -20.26 14.01 -12.55
C THR A 162 -20.34 15.25 -11.65
N GLY A 163 -19.25 15.62 -10.98
CA GLY A 163 -19.22 16.64 -9.94
C GLY A 163 -19.91 16.22 -8.63
N ILE A 164 -20.34 14.97 -8.50
CA ILE A 164 -20.96 14.45 -7.28
C ILE A 164 -19.88 13.82 -6.41
N HIS A 165 -19.46 14.53 -5.36
CA HIS A 165 -18.42 14.06 -4.46
C HIS A 165 -18.99 13.21 -3.30
N PHE A 166 -18.62 11.93 -3.25
CA PHE A 166 -19.02 11.02 -2.17
C PHE A 166 -18.06 11.04 -0.97
N PHE A 167 -16.79 11.36 -1.22
CA PHE A 167 -15.73 11.48 -0.22
C PHE A 167 -14.92 12.75 -0.50
N TRP A 168 -14.31 13.33 0.54
CA TRP A 168 -13.53 14.56 0.40
C TRP A 168 -12.12 14.30 -0.14
N ARG A 169 -11.39 13.32 0.41
CA ARG A 169 -10.06 12.90 -0.07
C ARG A 169 -10.05 11.41 -0.39
N VAL A 170 -10.59 11.03 -1.55
CA VAL A 170 -10.61 9.61 -1.95
C VAL A 170 -9.20 9.04 -2.06
N GLN A 171 -8.22 9.85 -2.49
CA GLN A 171 -6.83 9.43 -2.65
C GLN A 171 -6.22 8.90 -1.34
N GLU A 172 -6.39 9.61 -0.21
CA GLU A 172 -5.89 9.15 1.11
C GLU A 172 -6.49 7.81 1.52
N ILE A 173 -7.80 7.66 1.34
CA ILE A 173 -8.48 6.40 1.66
C ILE A 173 -7.97 5.29 0.75
N LEU A 174 -7.74 5.59 -0.52
CA LEU A 174 -7.25 4.63 -1.50
C LEU A 174 -5.82 4.19 -1.19
N GLU A 175 -4.93 5.11 -0.82
CA GLU A 175 -3.56 4.81 -0.36
C GLU A 175 -3.56 3.93 0.88
N LEU A 176 -4.40 4.24 1.86
CA LEU A 176 -4.59 3.40 3.03
C LEU A 176 -4.95 1.95 2.65
N TYR A 177 -5.90 1.77 1.71
CA TYR A 177 -6.29 0.43 1.24
C TYR A 177 -5.20 -0.25 0.40
N ILE A 178 -4.38 0.50 -0.33
CA ILE A 178 -3.20 -0.02 -1.04
C ILE A 178 -2.18 -0.57 -0.03
N PHE A 179 -1.84 0.19 1.01
CA PHE A 179 -0.88 -0.26 2.02
C PHE A 179 -1.44 -1.43 2.84
N TYR A 180 -2.73 -1.39 3.16
CA TYR A 180 -3.41 -2.52 3.79
C TYR A 180 -3.41 -3.77 2.91
N PHE A 181 -3.63 -3.63 1.59
CA PHE A 181 -3.50 -4.73 0.64
C PHE A 181 -2.10 -5.33 0.66
N ILE A 182 -1.05 -4.51 0.64
CA ILE A 182 0.35 -5.00 0.69
C ILE A 182 0.58 -5.80 1.98
N PHE A 183 0.10 -5.30 3.12
CA PHE A 183 0.18 -6.02 4.38
C PHE A 183 -0.54 -7.38 4.33
N VAL A 184 -1.80 -7.40 3.87
CA VAL A 184 -2.59 -8.64 3.74
C VAL A 184 -1.95 -9.61 2.75
N TYR A 185 -1.44 -9.11 1.63
CA TYR A 185 -0.69 -9.89 0.64
C TYR A 185 0.46 -10.64 1.32
N VAL A 186 1.31 -9.93 2.07
CA VAL A 186 2.47 -10.57 2.72
C VAL A 186 2.02 -11.61 3.75
N LEU A 187 0.97 -11.34 4.54
CA LEU A 187 0.44 -12.32 5.50
C LEU A 187 -0.07 -13.59 4.82
N VAL A 188 -0.83 -13.44 3.72
CA VAL A 188 -1.32 -14.55 2.89
C VAL A 188 -0.15 -15.37 2.34
N MET A 189 0.91 -14.69 1.88
CA MET A 189 2.09 -15.38 1.36
C MET A 189 2.87 -16.13 2.45
N ILE A 190 2.99 -15.58 3.66
CA ILE A 190 3.61 -16.29 4.80
C ILE A 190 2.87 -17.59 5.09
N ASP A 191 1.55 -17.53 5.16
CA ASP A 191 0.72 -18.72 5.43
C ASP A 191 0.84 -19.75 4.30
N LYS A 192 0.73 -19.31 3.03
CA LYS A 192 0.91 -20.17 1.85
C LYS A 192 2.24 -20.93 1.88
N HIS A 193 3.35 -20.23 2.12
CA HIS A 193 4.69 -20.83 2.10
C HIS A 193 4.94 -21.73 3.31
N ARG A 194 4.37 -21.41 4.49
CA ARG A 194 4.40 -22.32 5.65
C ARG A 194 3.67 -23.63 5.39
N GLN A 195 2.50 -23.57 4.76
CA GLN A 195 1.72 -24.76 4.45
C GLN A 195 2.46 -25.67 3.46
N GLN A 196 3.15 -25.09 2.48
CA GLN A 196 3.98 -25.84 1.53
C GLN A 196 5.14 -26.57 2.24
N ILE A 197 5.92 -25.88 3.07
CA ILE A 197 7.02 -26.50 3.85
C ILE A 197 6.49 -27.64 4.73
N ASN A 198 5.36 -27.43 5.42
CA ASN A 198 4.78 -28.45 6.29
C ASN A 198 4.26 -29.67 5.52
N GLN A 199 3.90 -29.51 4.24
CA GLN A 199 3.50 -30.63 3.38
C GLN A 199 4.71 -31.42 2.89
N GLU A 200 5.84 -30.76 2.62
CA GLU A 200 7.08 -31.42 2.18
C GLU A 200 7.76 -32.23 3.30
N LEU A 201 7.51 -31.87 4.57
CA LEU A 201 8.05 -32.59 5.74
C LEU A 201 7.21 -33.81 6.19
N ARG A 202 6.02 -34.03 5.61
CA ARG A 202 5.11 -35.14 5.93
C ARG A 202 5.26 -36.29 4.94
#